data_AF-A6JJ84-F1
#
_entry.id   AF-A6JJ84-F1
#
_cell.length_a   1.000
_cell.length_b   1.000
_cell.length_c   1.000
_cell.angle_alpha   90.00
_cell.angle_beta   90.00
_cell.angle_gamma   90.00
#
_symmetry.space_group_name_H-M   'P 1'
#
loop_
_entity.id
_entity.type
_entity.pdbx_description
1 polymer ?
#
loop_
_entity_poly.entity_id
_entity_poly.type
_entity_poly.pdbx_seq_one_letter_code
_entity_poly.pdbx_strand_id
1 'polypeptide(L)'
;MSSDTARTSPVTARTLETLIRLATAHAKARMSKTVDLQDAEEAVELVQYAYFKKVLEKEKKRKKPSEDESDLEDEEEKSQEEDTEQTRKRRKTQAKDGESYDPYDFSEAEREMPQVHTPKTDDSQEKTDESQETQESQKVELSESRLKAFKAALLEVFQEAHAQSVGMIHLTESINRNKEEPFSSEEIQASLSRMQDDNQVMVSEGIVFLI
;
A
#
# COMPACT_ATOMS: atom_id res chain seq x y z
N MET A 1 -32.49 -18.37 -5.53
CA MET A 1 -31.73 -17.11 -5.71
C MET A 1 -31.27 -17.06 -7.15
N SER A 2 -31.96 -16.26 -7.97
CA SER A 2 -31.89 -16.28 -9.44
C SER A 2 -30.49 -15.96 -9.95
N SER A 3 -29.92 -16.87 -10.74
CA SER A 3 -28.57 -16.83 -11.31
C SER A 3 -28.44 -15.92 -12.54
N ASP A 4 -29.32 -14.93 -12.70
CA ASP A 4 -29.47 -14.13 -13.92
C ASP A 4 -29.21 -12.63 -13.68
N THR A 5 -28.44 -12.30 -12.64
CA THR A 5 -27.86 -10.97 -12.50
C THR A 5 -26.55 -10.94 -13.27
N ALA A 6 -26.57 -10.27 -14.43
CA ALA A 6 -25.38 -10.03 -15.24
C ALA A 6 -24.32 -9.33 -14.39
N ARG A 7 -23.17 -9.98 -14.24
CA ARG A 7 -22.03 -9.48 -13.46
C ARG A 7 -21.18 -8.63 -14.38
N THR A 8 -20.95 -7.38 -13.99
CA THR A 8 -20.20 -6.42 -14.81
C THR A 8 -18.69 -6.59 -14.67
N SER A 9 -18.24 -7.23 -13.59
CA SER A 9 -16.82 -7.44 -13.25
C SER A 9 -16.60 -8.82 -12.60
N PRO A 10 -15.39 -9.38 -12.64
CA PRO A 10 -15.07 -10.63 -11.92
C PRO A 10 -14.77 -10.37 -10.43
N VAL A 11 -15.22 -11.29 -9.54
CA VAL A 11 -14.74 -11.31 -8.14
C VAL A 11 -13.40 -12.01 -8.07
N THR A 12 -12.40 -11.36 -7.48
CA THR A 12 -11.03 -11.86 -7.30
C THR A 12 -10.50 -11.40 -5.95
N ALA A 13 -9.37 -11.92 -5.47
CA ALA A 13 -8.77 -11.45 -4.20
C ALA A 13 -8.56 -9.93 -4.13
N ARG A 14 -8.38 -9.27 -5.29
CA ARG A 14 -8.27 -7.79 -5.39
C ARG A 14 -9.52 -7.06 -4.89
N THR A 15 -10.70 -7.70 -4.89
CA THR A 15 -11.92 -7.08 -4.34
C THR A 15 -11.83 -6.87 -2.84
N LEU A 16 -11.09 -7.71 -2.10
CA LEU A 16 -10.88 -7.53 -0.66
C LEU A 16 -10.04 -6.27 -0.38
N GLU A 17 -8.96 -6.06 -1.12
CA GLU A 17 -8.18 -4.82 -1.02
C GLU A 17 -9.04 -3.59 -1.36
N THR A 18 -9.92 -3.71 -2.36
CA THR A 18 -10.81 -2.63 -2.78
C THR A 18 -11.80 -2.27 -1.68
N LEU A 19 -12.41 -3.26 -1.03
CA LEU A 19 -13.31 -3.07 0.11
C LEU A 19 -12.58 -2.38 1.28
N ILE A 20 -11.37 -2.83 1.62
CA ILE A 20 -10.56 -2.23 2.69
C ILE A 20 -10.24 -0.77 2.36
N ARG A 21 -9.84 -0.46 1.12
CA ARG A 21 -9.54 0.92 0.69
C ARG A 21 -10.77 1.82 0.74
N LEU A 22 -11.92 1.33 0.28
CA LEU A 22 -13.18 2.10 0.31
C LEU A 22 -13.65 2.37 1.74
N ALA A 23 -13.66 1.36 2.61
CA ALA A 23 -14.03 1.54 4.03
C ALA A 23 -13.06 2.50 4.75
N THR A 24 -11.76 2.38 4.49
CA THR A 24 -10.75 3.31 5.05
C THR A 24 -10.92 4.73 4.53
N ALA A 25 -11.27 4.90 3.25
CA ALA A 25 -11.54 6.22 2.67
C ALA A 25 -12.80 6.84 3.27
N HIS A 26 -13.85 6.05 3.51
CA HIS A 26 -15.07 6.51 4.17
C HIS A 26 -14.80 6.97 5.61
N ALA A 27 -14.03 6.19 6.38
CA ALA A 27 -13.57 6.56 7.72
C ALA A 27 -12.78 7.89 7.72
N LYS A 28 -11.88 8.07 6.74
CA LYS A 28 -11.11 9.31 6.58
C LYS A 28 -11.96 10.50 6.17
N ALA A 29 -12.99 10.31 5.35
CA ALA A 29 -13.90 11.37 4.92
C ALA A 29 -14.67 11.98 6.10
N ARG A 30 -15.01 11.17 7.11
CA ARG A 30 -15.58 11.63 8.39
C ARG A 30 -14.54 12.04 9.44
N MET A 31 -13.26 12.13 9.06
CA MET A 31 -12.12 12.43 9.95
C MET A 31 -11.94 11.45 11.12
N SER A 32 -12.39 10.19 10.96
CA SER A 32 -12.17 9.14 11.94
C SER A 32 -10.80 8.49 11.76
N LYS A 33 -10.14 8.18 12.88
CA LYS A 33 -8.90 7.39 12.90
C LYS A 33 -9.15 5.89 12.91
N THR A 34 -10.37 5.47 13.29
CA THR A 34 -10.80 4.07 13.34
C THR A 34 -11.81 3.80 12.24
N VAL A 35 -11.78 2.59 11.69
CA VAL A 35 -12.79 2.11 10.74
C VAL A 35 -13.89 1.43 11.55
N ASP A 36 -15.12 1.95 11.44
CA ASP A 36 -16.28 1.42 12.13
C ASP A 36 -17.09 0.51 11.19
N LEU A 37 -18.03 -0.24 11.76
CA LEU A 37 -18.89 -1.16 11.02
C LEU A 37 -19.66 -0.46 9.88
N GLN A 38 -20.11 0.77 10.11
CA GLN A 38 -20.81 1.61 9.13
C GLN A 38 -19.96 1.84 7.86
N ASP A 39 -18.65 2.03 8.02
CA ASP A 39 -17.75 2.27 6.89
C ASP A 39 -17.64 1.03 5.97
N ALA A 40 -17.73 -0.17 6.56
CA ALA A 40 -17.71 -1.43 5.83
C ALA A 40 -19.05 -1.70 5.13
N GLU A 41 -20.17 -1.38 5.77
CA GLU A 41 -21.52 -1.53 5.18
C GLU A 41 -21.67 -0.67 3.92
N GLU A 42 -21.30 0.60 3.99
CA GLU A 42 -21.35 1.54 2.86
C GLU A 42 -20.45 1.09 1.70
N ALA A 43 -19.25 0.58 2.01
CA ALA A 43 -18.34 0.04 1.00
C ALA A 43 -18.91 -1.21 0.30
N VAL A 44 -19.59 -2.09 1.03
CA VAL A 44 -20.25 -3.29 0.49
C VAL A 44 -21.40 -2.90 -0.42
N GLU A 45 -22.24 -1.94 -0.01
CA GLU A 45 -23.37 -1.47 -0.82
C GLU A 45 -22.89 -0.86 -2.15
N LEU A 46 -21.84 -0.02 -2.10
CA LEU A 46 -21.24 0.57 -3.30
C LEU A 46 -20.71 -0.50 -4.29
N VAL A 47 -19.99 -1.50 -3.78
CA VAL A 47 -19.42 -2.57 -4.60
C VAL A 47 -20.53 -3.48 -5.15
N GLN A 48 -21.54 -3.80 -4.34
CA GLN A 48 -22.69 -4.58 -4.76
C GLN A 48 -23.44 -3.88 -5.90
N TYR A 49 -23.64 -2.57 -5.77
CA TYR A 49 -24.24 -1.75 -6.83
C TYR A 49 -23.42 -1.82 -8.11
N ALA A 50 -22.11 -1.60 -8.06
CA ALA A 50 -21.25 -1.66 -9.23
C ALA A 50 -21.25 -3.04 -9.91
N TYR A 51 -21.30 -4.11 -9.12
CA TYR A 51 -21.22 -5.49 -9.57
C TYR A 51 -22.48 -5.96 -10.31
N PHE A 52 -23.65 -5.56 -9.81
CA PHE A 52 -24.95 -6.03 -10.27
C PHE A 52 -25.75 -5.00 -11.07
N LYS A 53 -25.20 -3.80 -11.34
CA LYS A 53 -25.90 -2.80 -12.13
C LYS A 53 -26.13 -3.33 -13.55
N LYS A 54 -27.40 -3.24 -13.98
CA LYS A 54 -27.83 -3.59 -15.34
C LYS A 54 -27.04 -2.76 -16.35
N VAL A 55 -26.12 -3.41 -17.07
CA VAL A 55 -25.41 -2.80 -18.19
C VAL A 55 -26.46 -2.55 -19.27
N LEU A 56 -26.69 -1.29 -19.63
CA LEU A 56 -27.37 -0.99 -20.88
C LEU A 56 -26.54 -1.63 -21.99
N GLU A 57 -27.12 -2.61 -22.69
CA GLU A 57 -26.45 -3.25 -23.81
C GLU A 57 -26.00 -2.14 -24.77
N LYS A 58 -24.69 -2.01 -24.98
CA LYS A 58 -24.17 -1.07 -25.96
C LYS A 58 -24.79 -1.46 -27.29
N GLU A 59 -25.58 -0.57 -27.90
CA GLU A 59 -26.08 -0.77 -29.26
C GLU A 59 -24.87 -1.12 -30.13
N LYS A 60 -24.86 -2.36 -30.64
CA LYS A 60 -23.82 -2.78 -31.57
C LYS A 60 -23.97 -1.87 -32.77
N LYS A 61 -23.02 -0.94 -32.96
CA LYS A 61 -22.94 -0.12 -34.17
C LYS A 61 -22.96 -1.08 -35.34
N ARG A 62 -24.11 -1.19 -36.00
CA ARG A 62 -24.30 -2.00 -37.21
C ARG A 62 -23.22 -1.52 -38.17
N LYS A 63 -22.30 -2.40 -38.57
CA LYS A 63 -21.40 -2.11 -39.69
C LYS A 63 -22.31 -1.78 -40.87
N LYS A 64 -22.31 -0.52 -41.30
CA LYS A 64 -23.04 -0.08 -42.50
C LYS A 64 -22.63 -1.03 -43.65
N PRO A 65 -23.57 -1.69 -44.33
CA PRO A 65 -23.26 -2.25 -45.63
C PRO A 65 -22.99 -1.06 -46.55
N SER A 66 -21.89 -1.15 -47.29
CA SER A 66 -21.62 -0.24 -48.40
C SER A 66 -22.65 -0.46 -49.52
N GLU A 67 -22.89 0.62 -50.26
CA GLU A 67 -23.49 0.73 -51.60
C GLU A 67 -24.92 1.29 -51.66
N ASP A 68 -24.99 2.49 -52.26
CA ASP A 68 -26.00 3.03 -53.17
C ASP A 68 -27.43 2.47 -53.10
N GLU A 69 -28.37 3.27 -52.59
CA GLU A 69 -29.53 3.75 -53.36
C GLU A 69 -30.32 4.79 -52.54
N SER A 70 -30.87 5.75 -53.27
CA SER A 70 -31.59 6.95 -52.84
C SER A 70 -32.97 6.71 -52.22
N ASP A 71 -33.37 7.66 -51.36
CA ASP A 71 -34.62 8.48 -51.45
C ASP A 71 -35.59 8.44 -50.23
N LEU A 72 -35.77 9.64 -49.63
CA LEU A 72 -36.89 10.21 -48.82
C LEU A 72 -37.34 9.47 -47.54
N GLU A 73 -37.82 10.09 -46.46
CA GLU A 73 -37.99 11.43 -45.89
C GLU A 73 -38.46 11.13 -44.44
N ASP A 74 -38.07 11.94 -43.45
CA ASP A 74 -38.96 12.55 -42.43
C ASP A 74 -38.30 12.75 -41.03
N GLU A 75 -38.74 13.85 -40.43
CA GLU A 75 -38.19 14.81 -39.47
C GLU A 75 -37.68 14.32 -38.09
N GLU A 76 -36.51 14.80 -37.67
CA GLU A 76 -36.25 15.80 -36.59
C GLU A 76 -36.31 15.28 -35.15
N GLU A 77 -35.14 15.26 -34.48
CA GLU A 77 -34.95 16.05 -33.25
C GLU A 77 -33.45 16.33 -32.99
N LYS A 78 -33.09 17.61 -32.87
CA LYS A 78 -31.73 18.12 -32.67
C LYS A 78 -31.34 18.09 -31.18
N SER A 79 -30.16 17.55 -30.88
CA SER A 79 -29.31 18.07 -29.80
C SER A 79 -27.84 17.96 -30.21
N GLN A 80 -27.21 19.12 -30.28
CA GLN A 80 -25.89 19.39 -30.88
C GLN A 80 -24.75 18.95 -29.95
N GLU A 81 -23.85 18.11 -30.45
CA GLU A 81 -22.46 18.02 -29.99
C GLU A 81 -21.57 18.57 -31.11
N GLU A 82 -20.96 19.74 -30.89
CA GLU A 82 -19.94 20.29 -31.77
C GLU A 82 -18.56 19.82 -31.32
N ASP A 83 -18.05 18.80 -32.02
CA ASP A 83 -16.62 18.52 -32.11
C ASP A 83 -16.03 19.40 -33.23
N THR A 84 -15.05 20.24 -32.91
CA THR A 84 -14.33 21.05 -33.90
C THR A 84 -12.83 20.81 -33.79
N GLU A 85 -12.36 19.81 -34.54
CA GLU A 85 -11.00 19.79 -35.07
C GLU A 85 -10.85 20.92 -36.10
N GLN A 86 -9.96 21.88 -35.86
CA GLN A 86 -9.44 22.74 -36.93
C GLN A 86 -7.92 22.87 -36.93
N THR A 87 -7.40 22.50 -38.09
CA THR A 87 -6.03 22.55 -38.55
C THR A 87 -5.51 23.97 -38.82
N ARG A 88 -4.32 24.25 -38.28
CA ARG A 88 -3.17 24.99 -38.87
C ARG A 88 -3.43 26.25 -39.72
N LYS A 89 -2.92 27.40 -39.24
CA LYS A 89 -2.15 28.35 -40.08
C LYS A 89 -1.17 29.21 -39.28
N ARG A 90 0.08 29.20 -39.75
CA ARG A 90 1.24 29.97 -39.29
C ARG A 90 1.02 31.48 -39.45
N ARG A 91 1.42 32.28 -38.46
CA ARG A 91 2.09 33.56 -38.71
C ARG A 91 2.95 34.03 -37.54
N LYS A 92 4.10 34.56 -37.92
CA LYS A 92 5.32 34.94 -37.20
C LYS A 92 5.18 36.33 -36.59
N THR A 93 5.55 36.51 -35.31
CA THR A 93 6.10 37.78 -34.78
C THR A 93 6.86 37.60 -33.47
N GLN A 94 8.07 38.16 -33.48
CA GLN A 94 8.82 38.83 -32.39
C GLN A 94 9.35 38.01 -31.21
N ALA A 95 10.69 37.89 -31.25
CA ALA A 95 11.55 37.65 -30.12
C ALA A 95 11.36 38.69 -29.01
N LYS A 96 11.23 38.21 -27.78
CA LYS A 96 11.65 38.86 -26.53
C LYS A 96 11.86 37.77 -25.49
N ASP A 97 12.94 37.93 -24.73
CA ASP A 97 13.40 37.09 -23.62
C ASP A 97 12.28 36.51 -22.76
N GLY A 98 12.42 35.24 -22.39
CA GLY A 98 11.53 34.56 -21.45
C GLY A 98 11.85 33.07 -21.40
N GLU A 99 12.21 32.60 -20.22
CA GLU A 99 12.78 31.30 -19.91
C GLU A 99 12.01 30.10 -20.47
N SER A 100 12.75 29.09 -20.91
CA SER A 100 12.22 27.78 -21.31
C SER A 100 11.62 27.09 -20.09
N TYR A 101 10.30 27.17 -19.91
CA TYR A 101 9.61 26.42 -18.87
C TYR A 101 9.63 24.92 -19.21
N ASP A 102 10.48 24.17 -18.51
CA ASP A 102 10.45 22.71 -18.48
C ASP A 102 9.47 22.26 -17.38
N PRO A 103 8.34 21.61 -17.72
CA PRO A 103 7.35 21.13 -16.76
C PRO A 103 7.87 20.08 -15.74
N TYR A 104 9.13 19.62 -15.86
CA TYR A 104 9.76 18.68 -14.94
C TYR A 104 11.03 19.23 -14.26
N ASP A 105 11.30 20.54 -14.31
CA ASP A 105 12.38 21.16 -13.53
C ASP A 105 11.92 21.47 -12.08
N PHE A 106 12.25 20.57 -11.15
CA PHE A 106 11.97 20.73 -9.72
C PHE A 106 13.08 21.46 -8.95
N SER A 107 14.05 22.09 -9.64
CA SER A 107 15.20 22.74 -8.99
C SER A 107 14.85 24.00 -8.16
N GLU A 108 13.63 24.55 -8.31
CA GLU A 108 13.17 25.70 -7.53
C GLU A 108 12.50 25.31 -6.19
N ALA A 109 12.10 24.05 -6.01
CA ALA A 109 11.43 23.57 -4.79
C ALA A 109 12.37 23.28 -3.60
N GLU A 110 13.69 23.35 -3.79
CA GLU A 110 14.67 23.20 -2.69
C GLU A 110 15.04 24.52 -1.98
N ARG A 111 14.53 25.68 -2.42
CA ARG A 111 14.94 26.99 -1.87
C ARG A 111 14.01 27.63 -0.84
N GLU A 112 12.85 27.04 -0.53
CA GLU A 112 11.98 27.52 0.55
C GLU A 112 11.62 26.38 1.53
N MET A 113 12.60 26.00 2.36
CA MET A 113 12.29 25.33 3.63
C MET A 113 12.44 26.35 4.78
N PRO A 114 11.40 26.58 5.61
CA PRO A 114 11.57 27.30 6.85
C PRO A 114 12.39 26.45 7.82
N GLN A 115 13.51 26.99 8.31
CA GLN A 115 14.24 26.43 9.45
C GLN A 115 13.36 26.48 10.70
N VAL A 116 12.80 25.33 11.10
CA VAL A 116 12.21 25.19 12.44
C VAL A 116 13.28 24.67 13.39
N HIS A 117 13.71 25.57 14.26
CA HIS A 117 14.58 25.33 15.40
C HIS A 117 13.95 24.24 16.29
N THR A 118 14.67 23.13 16.51
CA THR A 118 14.29 22.14 17.52
C THR A 118 14.64 22.69 18.90
N PRO A 119 13.68 22.85 19.83
CA PRO A 119 14.01 23.04 21.22
C PRO A 119 14.52 21.70 21.77
N LYS A 120 15.69 21.74 22.40
CA LYS A 120 16.21 20.68 23.27
C LYS A 120 15.15 20.37 24.33
N THR A 121 14.66 19.13 24.36
CA THR A 121 13.88 18.62 25.50
C THR A 121 14.85 18.01 26.50
N ASP A 122 15.11 18.81 27.54
CA ASP A 122 15.60 18.36 28.83
C ASP A 122 14.47 17.67 29.61
N ASP A 123 14.90 16.81 30.50
CA ASP A 123 14.24 15.96 31.48
C ASP A 123 13.02 16.61 32.18
N SER A 124 11.90 15.88 32.28
CA SER A 124 11.06 15.83 33.49
C SER A 124 9.92 14.81 33.36
N GLN A 125 9.85 13.96 34.38
CA GLN A 125 8.86 12.94 34.69
C GLN A 125 7.42 13.49 34.75
N GLU A 126 6.42 12.70 34.36
CA GLU A 126 5.30 12.34 35.24
C GLU A 126 4.47 11.16 34.70
N LYS A 127 3.98 10.36 35.66
CA LYS A 127 3.27 9.08 35.55
C LYS A 127 1.78 9.24 35.28
N THR A 128 1.18 8.23 34.64
CA THR A 128 -0.12 7.55 34.94
C THR A 128 -0.33 6.50 33.83
N ASP A 129 0.02 5.22 33.98
CA ASP A 129 -0.71 4.13 34.66
C ASP A 129 -2.16 3.93 34.19
N GLU A 130 -2.37 3.01 33.25
CA GLU A 130 -3.35 1.93 33.41
C GLU A 130 -3.07 0.77 32.44
N SER A 131 -3.25 -0.42 32.97
CA SER A 131 -2.65 -1.69 32.58
C SER A 131 -3.47 -2.46 31.54
N GLN A 132 -2.80 -3.20 30.65
CA GLN A 132 -3.27 -4.54 30.27
C GLN A 132 -2.10 -5.45 29.93
N GLU A 133 -2.08 -6.59 30.62
CA GLU A 133 -1.06 -7.60 30.69
C GLU A 133 -0.73 -8.24 29.34
N THR A 134 0.55 -8.29 29.01
CA THR A 134 1.16 -9.48 28.40
C THR A 134 2.57 -9.64 28.95
N GLN A 135 2.65 -10.49 29.98
CA GLN A 135 3.80 -11.28 30.44
C GLN A 135 5.17 -10.59 30.42
N GLU A 136 5.56 -10.13 31.60
CA GLU A 136 6.95 -9.90 32.00
C GLU A 136 7.78 -11.17 31.76
N SER A 137 8.39 -11.29 30.59
CA SER A 137 9.58 -12.11 30.42
C SER A 137 10.76 -11.30 30.92
N GLN A 138 11.43 -11.87 31.93
CA GLN A 138 12.62 -11.33 32.57
C GLN A 138 13.57 -10.74 31.53
N LYS A 139 13.85 -9.44 31.65
CA LYS A 139 14.71 -8.69 30.73
C LYS A 139 16.16 -9.19 30.90
N VAL A 140 16.51 -10.27 30.21
CA VAL A 140 17.89 -10.69 30.03
C VAL A 140 18.55 -9.64 29.12
N GLU A 141 19.22 -8.67 29.75
CA GLU A 141 19.97 -7.64 29.02
C GLU A 141 21.19 -8.27 28.37
N LEU A 142 21.03 -8.71 27.12
CA LEU A 142 22.12 -9.17 26.29
C LEU A 142 23.11 -8.03 26.03
N SER A 143 24.39 -8.31 26.22
CA SER A 143 25.46 -7.39 25.85
C SER A 143 25.47 -7.14 24.35
N GLU A 144 25.80 -5.92 23.93
CA GLU A 144 25.79 -5.53 22.51
C GLU A 144 26.75 -6.39 21.66
N SER A 145 27.86 -6.85 22.27
CA SER A 145 28.80 -7.78 21.63
C SER A 145 28.16 -9.14 21.33
N ARG A 146 27.36 -9.67 22.28
CA ARG A 146 26.65 -10.95 22.15
C ARG A 146 25.54 -10.86 21.11
N LEU A 147 24.82 -9.73 21.06
CA LEU A 147 23.81 -9.45 20.04
C LEU A 147 24.41 -9.35 18.63
N LYS A 148 25.56 -8.67 18.48
CA LYS A 148 26.29 -8.61 17.20
C LYS A 148 26.74 -10.01 16.74
N ALA A 149 27.22 -10.85 17.65
CA ALA A 149 27.59 -12.23 17.37
C ALA A 149 26.37 -13.09 16.97
N PHE A 150 25.20 -12.82 17.56
CA PHE A 150 23.93 -13.45 17.18
C PHE A 150 23.52 -13.03 15.76
N LYS A 151 23.53 -11.73 15.44
CA LYS A 151 23.21 -11.21 14.10
C LYS A 151 24.06 -11.85 13.01
N ALA A 152 25.37 -11.97 13.23
CA ALA A 152 26.28 -12.61 12.27
C ALA A 152 25.92 -14.08 12.02
N ALA A 153 25.67 -14.84 13.10
CA ALA A 153 25.29 -16.25 12.99
C ALA A 153 23.90 -16.43 12.36
N LEU A 154 22.95 -15.57 12.68
CA LEU A 154 21.63 -15.58 12.06
C LEU A 154 21.75 -15.42 10.54
N LEU A 155 22.52 -14.42 10.07
CA LEU A 155 22.74 -14.20 8.65
C LEU A 155 23.40 -15.40 7.96
N GLU A 156 24.37 -16.04 8.62
CA GLU A 156 25.03 -17.25 8.11
C GLU A 156 24.03 -18.40 7.93
N VAL A 157 23.12 -18.62 8.89
CA VAL A 157 22.07 -19.65 8.80
C VAL A 157 21.13 -19.39 7.62
N PHE A 158 20.75 -18.13 7.38
CA PHE A 158 19.90 -17.78 6.24
C PHE A 158 20.64 -17.93 4.90
N GLN A 159 21.94 -17.63 4.86
CA GLN A 159 22.78 -17.85 3.68
C GLN A 159 22.95 -19.33 3.36
N GLU A 160 23.23 -20.17 4.37
CA GLU A 160 23.38 -21.62 4.21
C GLU A 160 22.06 -22.28 3.81
N ALA A 161 20.94 -21.88 4.43
CA ALA A 161 19.62 -22.39 4.09
C ALA A 161 19.12 -21.89 2.73
N HIS A 162 19.75 -20.88 2.12
CA HIS A 162 19.29 -20.17 0.92
C HIS A 162 17.80 -19.79 0.98
N ALA A 163 17.28 -19.55 2.18
CA ALA A 163 15.86 -19.35 2.44
C ALA A 163 15.63 -17.97 3.05
N GLN A 164 14.49 -17.37 2.72
CA GLN A 164 14.04 -16.10 3.31
C GLN A 164 13.29 -16.31 4.64
N SER A 165 13.11 -17.57 5.06
CA SER A 165 12.40 -17.96 6.27
C SER A 165 13.04 -19.19 6.89
N VAL A 166 13.22 -19.20 8.20
CA VAL A 166 13.75 -20.32 8.96
C VAL A 166 12.89 -20.57 10.20
N GLY A 167 12.54 -21.83 10.46
CA GLY A 167 11.79 -22.20 11.66
C GLY A 167 12.65 -22.06 12.94
N MET A 168 12.04 -21.65 14.05
CA MET A 168 12.72 -21.39 15.32
C MET A 168 13.55 -22.58 15.83
N ILE A 169 13.05 -23.80 15.62
CA ILE A 169 13.73 -25.04 16.03
C ILE A 169 15.04 -25.19 15.24
N HIS A 170 14.97 -25.08 13.92
CA HIS A 170 16.15 -25.16 13.04
C HIS A 170 17.12 -24.01 13.30
N LEU A 171 16.62 -22.81 13.54
CA LEU A 171 17.42 -21.63 13.86
C LEU A 171 18.22 -21.85 15.15
N THR A 172 17.58 -22.35 16.20
CA THR A 172 18.24 -22.62 17.49
C THR A 172 19.32 -23.69 17.36
N GLU A 173 19.04 -24.76 16.61
CA GLU A 173 20.01 -25.82 16.35
C GLU A 173 21.20 -25.31 15.53
N SER A 174 20.95 -24.60 14.43
CA SER A 174 22.00 -24.12 13.52
C SER A 174 22.89 -23.05 14.16
N ILE A 175 22.32 -22.13 14.95
CA ILE A 175 23.09 -21.08 15.62
C ILE A 175 24.03 -21.67 16.69
N ASN A 176 23.59 -22.72 17.39
CA ASN A 176 24.37 -23.35 18.46
C ASN A 176 25.34 -24.43 17.97
N ARG A 177 25.22 -24.90 16.72
CA ARG A 177 26.04 -26.00 16.17
C ARG A 177 27.54 -25.67 16.11
N ASN A 178 27.90 -24.43 15.78
CA ASN A 178 29.28 -24.03 15.49
C ASN A 178 29.85 -23.01 16.50
N LYS A 179 29.34 -22.97 17.74
CA LYS A 179 29.77 -21.99 18.74
C LYS A 179 30.26 -22.61 20.05
N GLU A 180 31.34 -22.04 20.59
CA GLU A 180 31.92 -22.42 21.88
C GLU A 180 30.99 -22.04 23.06
N GLU A 181 30.22 -20.96 22.90
CA GLU A 181 29.22 -20.51 23.86
C GLU A 181 27.82 -20.55 23.21
N PRO A 182 27.00 -21.59 23.45
CA PRO A 182 25.65 -21.67 22.91
C PRO A 182 24.74 -20.58 23.49
N PHE A 183 23.78 -20.12 22.69
CA PHE A 183 22.73 -19.21 23.16
C PHE A 183 21.61 -20.01 23.80
N SER A 184 21.08 -19.49 24.91
CA SER A 184 19.87 -20.03 25.51
C SER A 184 18.64 -19.66 24.70
N SER A 185 17.54 -20.39 24.85
CA SER A 185 16.26 -20.06 24.19
C SER A 185 15.76 -18.66 24.58
N GLU A 186 16.00 -18.23 25.82
CA GLU A 186 15.65 -16.90 26.32
C GLU A 186 16.50 -15.82 25.64
N GLU A 187 17.80 -16.06 25.46
CA GLU A 187 18.70 -15.15 24.74
C GLU A 187 18.32 -15.02 23.26
N ILE A 188 17.96 -16.12 22.61
CA ILE A 188 17.51 -16.12 21.21
C ILE A 188 16.22 -15.31 21.08
N GLN A 189 15.24 -15.54 21.96
CA GLN A 189 13.98 -14.81 21.96
C GLN A 189 14.18 -13.32 22.22
N ALA A 190 15.02 -12.96 23.20
CA ALA A 190 15.35 -11.56 23.51
C ALA A 190 16.08 -10.88 22.33
N SER A 191 17.01 -11.60 21.68
CA SER A 191 17.72 -11.11 20.49
C SER A 191 16.76 -10.86 19.32
N LEU A 192 15.87 -11.81 19.05
CA LEU A 192 14.87 -11.70 17.99
C LEU A 192 13.87 -10.57 18.26
N SER A 193 13.43 -10.39 19.51
CA SER A 193 12.55 -9.28 19.88
C SER A 193 13.22 -7.93 19.58
N ARG A 194 14.48 -7.75 19.97
CA ARG A 194 15.21 -6.51 19.68
C ARG A 194 15.44 -6.29 18.19
N MET A 195 15.69 -7.36 17.44
CA MET A 195 15.83 -7.27 15.98
C MET A 195 14.49 -6.98 15.28
N GLN A 196 13.37 -7.38 15.87
CA GLN A 196 12.03 -7.04 15.40
C GLN A 196 11.72 -5.56 15.65
N ASP A 197 12.09 -5.02 16.81
CA ASP A 197 11.99 -3.58 17.11
C ASP A 197 12.84 -2.74 16.14
N ASP A 198 14.02 -3.24 15.76
CA ASP A 198 14.91 -2.64 14.75
C ASP A 198 14.39 -2.82 13.29
N ASN A 199 13.23 -3.47 13.08
CA ASN A 199 12.68 -3.82 11.76
C ASN A 199 13.63 -4.65 10.87
N GLN A 200 14.49 -5.48 11.46
CA GLN A 200 15.45 -6.31 10.73
C GLN A 200 14.93 -7.72 10.46
N VAL A 201 14.01 -8.20 11.31
CA VAL A 201 13.41 -9.54 11.20
C VAL A 201 11.95 -9.48 11.63
N MET A 202 11.15 -10.39 11.10
CA MET A 202 9.76 -10.62 11.53
C MET A 202 9.65 -12.02 12.10
N VAL A 203 9.06 -12.17 13.29
CA VAL A 203 8.76 -13.47 13.88
C VAL A 203 7.25 -13.70 13.87
N SER A 204 6.81 -14.81 13.27
CA SER A 204 5.39 -15.20 13.23
C SER A 204 5.25 -16.72 13.30
N GLU A 205 4.35 -17.22 14.16
CA GLU A 205 4.03 -18.65 14.30
C GLU A 205 5.27 -19.57 14.49
N GLY A 206 6.31 -19.07 15.15
CA GLY A 206 7.57 -19.82 15.35
C GLY A 206 8.45 -19.90 14.10
N ILE A 207 8.21 -19.06 13.11
CA ILE A 207 9.03 -18.88 11.91
C ILE A 207 9.63 -17.47 11.92
N VAL A 208 10.92 -17.38 11.59
CA VAL A 208 11.66 -16.13 11.50
C VAL A 208 11.87 -15.79 10.03
N PHE A 209 11.54 -14.56 9.65
CA PHE A 209 11.70 -14.00 8.30
C PHE A 209 12.69 -12.84 8.33
N LEU A 210 13.53 -12.74 7.30
CA LEU A 210 14.38 -11.57 7.08
C LEU A 210 13.58 -10.50 6.33
N ILE A 211 13.74 -9.22 6.70
CA ILE A 211 13.09 -8.06 6.05
C ILE A 211 14.12 -7.30 5.21
#